data_AF-A0A363SNQ0-F1
#
_entry.id   AF-A0A363SNQ0-F1
#
_cell.length_a   1.000
_cell.length_b   1.000
_cell.length_c   1.000
_cell.angle_alpha   90.00
_cell.angle_beta   90.00
_cell.angle_gamma   90.00
#
_symmetry.space_group_name_H-M   'P 1'
#
loop_
_entity.id
_entity.type
_entity.pdbx_description
1 polymer ?
#
loop_
_entity_poly.entity_id
_entity_poly.type
_entity_poly.pdbx_seq_one_letter_code
_entity_poly.pdbx_strand_id
1 'polypeptide(L)'
;MFRLVAVAVAFAFAALSLPAAADDTALLIQLQPDGRYQVWHAGGQPPLSDDELLALEASATPEGGRNVVTSAGLARAYDTSYGVLIRLPALGPDRALLLDRDGCGGIKVWQSQGTVHPTEDELTELVLTALPEGGKPVTLGKLRAKAYSTKFGVIAAIWRPTPKRPGSRPPK
;
A
#
# COMPACT_ATOMS: atom_id res chain seq x y z
N MET A 1 -22.91 -59.04 -16.59
CA MET A 1 -23.78 -57.97 -16.05
C MET A 1 -22.88 -56.93 -15.39
N PHE A 2 -23.02 -55.67 -15.83
CA PHE A 2 -22.49 -54.38 -15.34
C PHE A 2 -21.82 -54.35 -13.94
N ARG A 3 -20.54 -53.95 -13.82
CA ARG A 3 -19.98 -52.59 -13.62
C ARG A 3 -20.25 -51.98 -12.24
N LEU A 4 -19.17 -51.59 -11.53
CA LEU A 4 -18.96 -50.39 -10.69
C LEU A 4 -17.65 -50.58 -9.88
N VAL A 5 -16.48 -50.33 -10.46
CA VAL A 5 -15.70 -49.07 -10.38
C VAL A 5 -15.76 -48.42 -8.99
N ALA A 6 -14.83 -48.80 -8.11
CA ALA A 6 -14.52 -48.04 -6.91
C ALA A 6 -13.42 -47.01 -7.26
N VAL A 7 -13.82 -45.74 -7.27
CA VAL A 7 -12.99 -44.58 -7.61
C VAL A 7 -11.99 -44.30 -6.48
N ALA A 8 -10.72 -44.25 -6.83
CA ALA A 8 -9.64 -43.81 -5.96
C ALA A 8 -9.77 -42.30 -5.67
N VAL A 9 -9.95 -41.94 -4.40
CA VAL A 9 -9.88 -40.54 -3.96
C VAL A 9 -8.42 -40.21 -3.69
N ALA A 10 -7.73 -39.73 -4.72
CA ALA A 10 -6.44 -39.06 -4.56
C ALA A 10 -6.70 -37.66 -3.99
N PHE A 11 -6.42 -37.50 -2.70
CA PHE A 11 -6.41 -36.20 -2.02
C PHE A 11 -5.28 -35.36 -2.63
N ALA A 12 -5.61 -34.57 -3.65
CA ALA A 12 -4.73 -33.54 -4.17
C ALA A 12 -4.59 -32.47 -3.08
N PHE A 13 -3.53 -32.55 -2.29
CA PHE A 13 -2.93 -31.39 -1.64
C PHE A 13 -2.52 -30.44 -2.76
N ALA A 14 -3.48 -29.63 -3.22
CA ALA A 14 -3.19 -28.45 -3.99
C ALA A 14 -2.26 -27.62 -3.11
N ALA A 15 -0.99 -27.59 -3.50
CA ALA A 15 -0.04 -26.60 -3.05
C ALA A 15 -0.69 -25.24 -3.31
N LEU A 16 -1.32 -24.70 -2.27
CA LEU A 16 -1.62 -23.28 -2.14
C LEU A 16 -0.25 -22.61 -2.12
N SER A 17 0.29 -22.39 -3.31
CA SER A 17 1.30 -21.39 -3.55
C SER A 17 0.68 -20.09 -3.06
N LEU A 18 0.96 -19.74 -1.80
CA LEU A 18 0.73 -18.39 -1.32
C LEU A 18 1.31 -17.46 -2.38
N PRO A 19 0.57 -16.45 -2.85
CA PRO A 19 1.17 -15.46 -3.73
C PRO A 19 2.40 -14.96 -3.01
N ALA A 20 3.58 -15.21 -3.59
CA ALA A 20 4.81 -14.66 -3.09
C ALA A 20 4.56 -13.16 -3.03
N ALA A 21 4.49 -12.61 -1.81
CA ALA A 21 4.40 -11.17 -1.63
C ALA A 21 5.52 -10.58 -2.47
N ALA A 22 5.16 -9.85 -3.52
CA ALA A 22 6.14 -9.14 -4.31
C ALA A 22 6.93 -8.28 -3.30
N ASP A 23 8.24 -8.46 -3.23
CA ASP A 23 9.13 -7.63 -2.40
C ASP A 23 9.20 -6.17 -2.89
N ASP A 24 8.45 -5.87 -3.96
CA ASP A 24 8.22 -4.55 -4.48
C ASP A 24 7.02 -3.94 -3.73
N THR A 25 7.23 -2.76 -3.18
CA THR A 25 6.21 -2.01 -2.43
C THR A 25 6.15 -0.57 -2.92
N ALA A 26 5.13 0.16 -2.52
CA ALA A 26 5.04 1.59 -2.78
C ALA A 26 4.81 2.35 -1.49
N LEU A 27 5.38 3.55 -1.40
CA LEU A 27 5.08 4.51 -0.36
C LEU A 27 4.34 5.70 -0.96
N LEU A 28 3.40 6.26 -0.21
CA LEU A 28 2.90 7.61 -0.42
C LEU A 28 3.48 8.51 0.66
N ILE A 29 4.18 9.55 0.26
CA ILE A 29 4.89 10.49 1.12
C ILE A 29 4.20 11.85 0.97
N GLN A 30 3.72 12.39 2.08
CA GLN A 30 3.03 13.68 2.12
C GLN A 30 3.78 14.64 3.04
N LEU A 31 4.18 15.79 2.49
CA LEU A 31 4.74 16.87 3.28
C LEU A 31 3.62 17.56 4.06
N GLN A 32 3.73 17.56 5.38
CA GLN A 32 2.79 18.21 6.28
C GLN A 32 3.13 19.70 6.42
N PRO A 33 2.16 20.55 6.83
CA PRO A 33 2.39 21.98 7.02
C PRO A 33 3.50 22.32 8.02
N ASP A 34 3.80 21.42 8.95
CA ASP A 34 4.86 21.56 9.95
C ASP A 34 6.25 21.14 9.44
N GLY A 35 6.36 20.77 8.17
CA GLY A 35 7.60 20.34 7.52
C GLY A 35 7.92 18.85 7.68
N ARG A 36 7.12 18.09 8.43
CA ARG A 36 7.34 16.64 8.60
C ARG A 36 6.73 15.83 7.45
N TYR A 37 7.26 14.62 7.25
CA TYR A 37 6.67 13.67 6.32
C TYR A 37 5.67 12.75 7.02
N GLN A 38 4.45 12.67 6.47
CA GLN A 38 3.56 11.55 6.69
C GLN A 38 3.83 10.50 5.62
N VAL A 39 4.15 9.28 6.05
CA VAL A 39 4.40 8.15 5.15
C VAL A 39 3.24 7.17 5.27
N TRP A 40 2.77 6.71 4.12
CA TRP A 40 1.80 5.65 3.99
C TRP A 40 2.36 4.53 3.14
N HIS A 41 1.99 3.30 3.48
CA HIS A 41 2.50 2.08 2.86
C HIS A 41 1.42 1.43 2.01
N ALA A 42 1.78 1.04 0.79
CA ALA A 42 0.96 0.19 -0.05
C ALA A 42 1.18 -1.28 0.30
N GLY A 43 0.10 -2.07 0.24
CA GLY A 43 0.12 -3.51 0.48
C GLY A 43 -0.13 -3.89 1.93
N GLY A 44 -0.10 -5.20 2.19
CA GLY A 44 -0.61 -5.79 3.43
C GLY A 44 -2.13 -5.91 3.42
N GLN A 45 -2.66 -6.89 4.15
CA GLN A 45 -4.11 -6.99 4.35
C GLN A 45 -4.55 -5.83 5.26
N PRO A 46 -5.45 -4.94 4.82
CA PRO A 46 -6.01 -3.93 5.71
C PRO A 46 -6.75 -4.62 6.87
N PRO A 47 -6.79 -4.00 8.05
CA PRO A 47 -7.49 -4.55 9.22
C PRO A 47 -9.02 -4.49 9.09
N LEU A 48 -9.54 -4.00 7.95
CA LEU A 48 -10.96 -3.82 7.65
C LEU A 48 -11.30 -4.56 6.35
N SER A 49 -12.53 -5.07 6.25
CA SER A 49 -13.03 -5.63 4.99
C SER A 49 -13.41 -4.53 3.99
N ASP A 50 -13.52 -4.90 2.71
CA ASP A 50 -13.94 -3.96 1.65
C ASP A 50 -15.30 -3.32 1.94
N ASP A 51 -16.26 -4.08 2.48
CA ASP A 51 -17.58 -3.56 2.86
C ASP A 51 -17.48 -2.54 4.00
N GLU A 52 -16.61 -2.78 4.99
CA GLU A 52 -16.35 -1.84 6.08
C GLU A 52 -15.69 -0.56 5.58
N LEU A 53 -14.72 -0.70 4.65
CA LEU A 53 -14.07 0.44 4.00
C LEU A 53 -15.08 1.28 3.21
N LEU A 54 -15.95 0.65 2.43
CA LEU A 54 -17.01 1.33 1.67
C LEU A 54 -18.02 2.03 2.59
N ALA A 55 -18.43 1.38 3.68
CA ALA A 55 -19.36 1.96 4.65
C ALA A 55 -18.77 3.16 5.38
N LEU A 56 -17.48 3.10 5.72
CA LEU A 56 -16.73 4.20 6.33
C LEU A 56 -16.56 5.34 5.34
N GLU A 57 -16.13 5.05 4.11
CA GLU A 57 -15.96 6.03 3.05
C GLU A 57 -17.27 6.79 2.78
N ALA A 58 -18.39 6.08 2.66
CA ALA A 58 -19.71 6.68 2.46
C ALA A 58 -20.18 7.56 3.63
N SER A 59 -19.59 7.39 4.82
CA SER A 59 -19.93 8.18 6.00
C SER A 59 -19.02 9.39 6.23
N ALA A 60 -17.95 9.51 5.45
CA ALA A 60 -16.90 10.50 5.66
C ALA A 60 -17.42 11.93 5.46
N THR A 61 -17.04 12.83 6.36
CA THR A 61 -17.24 14.28 6.24
C THR A 61 -15.97 15.00 6.69
N PRO A 62 -15.77 16.28 6.37
CA PRO A 62 -14.59 17.03 6.81
C PRO A 62 -14.43 17.07 8.34
N GLU A 63 -15.53 17.17 9.09
CA GLU A 63 -15.55 17.17 10.57
C GLU A 63 -15.43 15.76 11.18
N GLY A 64 -15.40 14.75 10.32
CA GLY A 64 -15.44 13.34 10.65
C GLY A 64 -16.86 12.81 10.69
N GLY A 65 -17.07 11.70 9.99
CA GLY A 65 -18.33 10.97 9.93
C GLY A 65 -18.78 10.39 11.27
N ARG A 66 -19.85 9.59 11.23
CA ARG A 66 -20.28 8.83 12.41
C ARG A 66 -19.22 7.81 12.82
N ASN A 67 -19.16 7.49 14.11
CA ASN A 67 -18.39 6.34 14.57
C ASN A 67 -19.07 5.06 14.07
N VAL A 68 -18.29 4.18 13.44
CA VAL A 68 -18.75 2.88 12.91
C VAL A 68 -18.03 1.77 13.67
N VAL A 69 -18.77 0.77 14.12
CA VAL A 69 -18.20 -0.44 14.72
C VAL A 69 -17.73 -1.35 13.59
N THR A 70 -16.47 -1.73 13.62
CA THR A 70 -15.82 -2.60 12.64
C THR A 70 -15.16 -3.78 13.32
N SER A 71 -14.66 -4.72 12.52
CA SER A 71 -13.79 -5.82 12.92
C SER A 71 -12.52 -5.34 13.65
N ALA A 72 -12.02 -4.15 13.32
CA ALA A 72 -10.89 -3.50 13.99
C ALA A 72 -11.28 -2.64 15.21
N GLY A 73 -12.53 -2.69 15.65
CA GLY A 73 -13.08 -1.86 16.71
C GLY A 73 -13.76 -0.59 16.18
N LEU A 74 -13.86 0.45 17.01
CA LEU A 74 -14.51 1.70 16.61
C LEU A 74 -13.62 2.45 15.61
N ALA A 75 -14.20 2.80 14.47
CA ALA A 75 -13.54 3.53 13.40
C ALA A 75 -14.30 4.81 13.06
N ARG A 76 -13.59 5.83 12.57
CA ARG A 76 -14.18 7.08 12.09
C ARG A 76 -13.46 7.56 10.84
N ALA A 77 -14.23 7.92 9.82
CA ALA A 77 -13.74 8.39 8.54
C ALA A 77 -13.84 9.91 8.41
N TYR A 78 -12.87 10.53 7.75
CA TYR A 78 -12.77 11.96 7.52
C TYR A 78 -12.54 12.20 6.03
N ASP A 79 -13.32 13.08 5.43
CA ASP A 79 -13.08 13.53 4.07
C ASP A 79 -11.98 14.60 4.08
N THR A 80 -10.93 14.40 3.29
CA THR A 80 -9.76 15.30 3.26
C THR A 80 -9.39 15.63 1.82
N SER A 81 -8.60 16.68 1.62
CA SER A 81 -8.05 17.04 0.31
C SER A 81 -7.22 15.93 -0.35
N TYR A 82 -6.79 14.93 0.42
CA TYR A 82 -5.93 13.84 -0.03
C TYR A 82 -6.65 12.50 -0.18
N GLY A 83 -7.97 12.46 0.05
CA GLY A 83 -8.76 11.22 0.11
C GLY A 83 -9.43 11.03 1.46
N VAL A 84 -9.97 9.84 1.71
CA VAL A 84 -10.68 9.55 2.96
C VAL A 84 -9.72 8.98 4.00
N LEU A 85 -9.52 9.72 5.08
CA LEU A 85 -8.72 9.28 6.23
C LEU A 85 -9.60 8.51 7.21
N ILE A 86 -9.27 7.25 7.46
CA ILE A 86 -9.94 6.40 8.47
C ILE A 86 -9.02 6.27 9.67
N ARG A 87 -9.51 6.68 10.85
CA ARG A 87 -8.82 6.49 12.13
C ARG A 87 -9.31 5.23 12.83
N LEU A 88 -8.37 4.45 13.36
CA LEU A 88 -8.61 3.16 14.03
C LEU A 88 -8.05 3.20 15.47
N PRO A 89 -8.63 4.03 16.37
CA PRO A 89 -8.09 4.28 17.71
C PRO A 89 -7.96 3.02 18.57
N ALA A 90 -8.80 2.00 18.35
CA ALA A 90 -8.72 0.75 19.08
C ALA A 90 -7.42 -0.05 18.79
N LEU A 91 -6.78 0.19 17.64
CA LEU A 91 -5.51 -0.44 17.27
C LEU A 91 -4.28 0.39 17.72
N GLY A 92 -4.50 1.61 18.24
CA GLY A 92 -3.46 2.54 18.67
C GLY A 92 -3.70 3.97 18.16
N PRO A 93 -3.06 4.97 18.78
CA PRO A 93 -3.30 6.39 18.48
C PRO A 93 -2.92 6.79 17.05
N ASP A 94 -1.89 6.15 16.49
CA ASP A 94 -1.35 6.46 15.16
C ASP A 94 -1.86 5.53 14.06
N ARG A 95 -2.81 4.63 14.38
CA ARG A 95 -3.36 3.67 13.42
C ARG A 95 -4.41 4.35 12.56
N ALA A 96 -4.04 4.55 11.30
CA ALA A 96 -4.93 5.09 10.28
C ALA A 96 -4.74 4.39 8.93
N LEU A 97 -5.78 4.51 8.11
CA LEU A 97 -5.78 4.18 6.70
C LEU A 97 -6.11 5.44 5.89
N LEU A 98 -5.53 5.57 4.71
CA LEU A 98 -5.93 6.58 3.72
C LEU A 98 -6.50 5.84 2.51
N LEU A 99 -7.74 6.17 2.16
CA LEU A 99 -8.39 5.69 0.95
C LEU A 99 -8.22 6.71 -0.16
N ASP A 100 -7.72 6.23 -1.29
CA ASP A 100 -7.61 6.97 -2.54
C ASP A 100 -8.44 6.25 -3.61
N ARG A 101 -9.06 7.02 -4.51
CA ARG A 101 -9.77 6.48 -5.67
C ARG A 101 -8.90 6.62 -6.90
N ASP A 102 -8.60 5.49 -7.53
CA ASP A 102 -7.94 5.51 -8.84
C ASP A 102 -8.90 6.03 -9.94
N GLY A 103 -8.35 6.31 -11.13
CA GLY A 103 -9.12 6.82 -12.26
C GLY A 103 -10.19 5.86 -12.79
N CYS A 104 -10.19 4.60 -12.36
CA CYS A 104 -11.18 3.59 -12.70
C CYS A 104 -12.24 3.42 -11.60
N GLY A 105 -12.15 4.19 -10.52
CA GLY A 105 -13.05 4.11 -9.36
C GLY A 105 -12.67 3.03 -8.34
N GLY A 106 -11.56 2.33 -8.54
CA GLY A 106 -11.00 1.37 -7.60
C GLY A 106 -10.48 2.05 -6.33
N ILE A 107 -10.67 1.40 -5.18
CA ILE A 107 -10.18 1.90 -3.90
C ILE A 107 -8.76 1.41 -3.69
N LYS A 108 -7.84 2.35 -3.54
CA LYS A 108 -6.49 2.11 -3.08
C LYS A 108 -6.42 2.40 -1.59
N VAL A 109 -6.02 1.41 -0.81
CA VAL A 109 -5.84 1.53 0.63
C VAL A 109 -4.37 1.73 0.94
N TRP A 110 -4.06 2.82 1.64
CA TRP A 110 -2.72 3.09 2.17
C TRP A 110 -2.72 2.97 3.68
N GLN A 111 -1.70 2.33 4.24
CA GLN A 111 -1.62 2.07 5.67
C GLN A 111 -0.58 2.98 6.34
N SER A 112 -0.87 3.47 7.54
CA SER A 112 0.06 4.26 8.37
C SER A 112 1.31 3.48 8.84
N GLN A 113 1.34 2.16 8.63
CA GLN A 113 2.39 1.26 9.08
C GLN A 113 2.74 0.28 7.96
N GLY A 114 4.00 -0.12 7.87
CA GLY A 114 4.45 -1.04 6.83
C GLY A 114 5.82 -1.63 7.15
N THR A 115 6.48 -2.20 6.14
CA THR A 115 7.76 -2.91 6.32
C THR A 115 8.98 -2.06 5.97
N VAL A 116 8.82 -1.07 5.10
CA VAL A 116 9.91 -0.20 4.64
C VAL A 116 9.84 1.12 5.37
N HIS A 117 10.88 1.49 6.11
CA HIS A 117 10.94 2.73 6.88
C HIS A 117 12.16 3.54 6.44
N PRO A 118 12.04 4.38 5.39
CA PRO A 118 13.15 5.22 4.95
C PRO A 118 13.51 6.25 6.02
N THR A 119 14.77 6.66 6.07
CA THR A 119 15.21 7.77 6.93
C THR A 119 14.66 9.11 6.43
N GLU A 120 14.74 10.16 7.24
CA GLU A 120 14.30 11.50 6.83
C GLU A 120 15.09 12.04 5.62
N ASP A 121 16.39 11.77 5.56
CA ASP A 121 17.24 12.10 4.41
C ASP A 121 16.81 11.35 3.14
N GLU A 122 16.49 10.07 3.29
CA GLU A 122 15.98 9.23 2.19
C GLU A 122 14.61 9.71 1.69
N LEU A 123 13.71 10.09 2.60
CA LEU A 123 12.42 10.69 2.24
C LEU A 123 12.61 12.02 1.51
N THR A 124 13.52 12.86 1.99
CA THR A 124 13.85 14.14 1.35
C THR A 124 14.40 13.93 -0.05
N GLU A 125 15.33 12.99 -0.24
CA GLU A 125 15.86 12.66 -1.55
C GLU A 125 14.78 12.17 -2.52
N LEU A 126 13.85 11.32 -2.04
CA LEU A 126 12.70 10.88 -2.84
C LEU A 126 11.81 12.05 -3.24
N VAL A 127 11.53 12.97 -2.32
CA VAL A 127 10.70 14.15 -2.58
C VAL A 127 11.36 15.09 -3.59
N LEU A 128 12.66 15.36 -3.43
CA LEU A 128 13.42 16.27 -4.30
C LEU A 128 13.63 15.70 -5.72
N THR A 129 13.71 14.38 -5.86
CA THR A 129 13.88 13.74 -7.16
C THR A 129 12.56 13.46 -7.88
N ALA A 130 11.42 13.62 -7.21
CA ALA A 130 10.12 13.26 -7.76
C ALA A 130 9.72 14.13 -8.98
N LEU A 131 9.34 13.47 -10.07
CA LEU A 131 8.78 14.09 -11.28
C LEU A 131 7.47 13.38 -11.67
N PRO A 132 6.56 14.00 -12.44
CA PRO A 132 5.30 13.36 -12.81
C PRO A 132 5.48 12.03 -13.56
N GLU A 133 6.45 11.97 -14.47
CA GLU A 133 6.88 10.79 -15.24
C GLU A 133 7.84 9.86 -14.46
N GLY A 134 8.15 10.24 -13.23
CA GLY A 134 9.06 9.57 -12.32
C GLY A 134 10.49 10.05 -12.48
N GLY A 135 11.08 10.38 -11.33
CA GLY A 135 12.44 10.88 -11.16
C GLY A 135 13.56 9.91 -11.52
N LYS A 136 14.80 10.35 -11.28
CA LYS A 136 15.96 9.45 -11.35
C LYS A 136 15.86 8.41 -10.23
N PRO A 137 16.17 7.12 -10.49
CA PRO A 137 16.11 6.13 -9.43
C PRO A 137 17.23 6.31 -8.40
N VAL A 138 16.84 6.33 -7.13
CA VAL A 138 17.72 6.51 -5.96
C VAL A 138 17.90 5.19 -5.22
N THR A 139 18.87 5.16 -4.30
CA THR A 139 19.20 3.97 -3.50
C THR A 139 18.78 4.21 -2.06
N LEU A 140 17.98 3.30 -1.49
CA LEU A 140 17.50 3.33 -0.11
C LEU A 140 18.09 2.12 0.63
N GLY A 141 19.24 2.28 1.27
CA GLY A 141 20.03 1.16 1.77
C GLY A 141 20.32 0.09 0.70
N LYS A 142 19.64 -1.06 0.78
CA LYS A 142 19.77 -2.18 -0.19
C LYS A 142 18.69 -2.17 -1.29
N LEU A 143 17.71 -1.28 -1.18
CA LEU A 143 16.60 -1.15 -2.11
C LEU A 143 16.88 -0.06 -3.14
N ARG A 144 16.15 -0.11 -4.25
CA ARG A 144 16.09 0.96 -5.22
C ARG A 144 14.70 1.55 -5.20
N ALA A 145 14.61 2.85 -5.46
CA ALA A 145 13.34 3.53 -5.49
C ALA A 145 13.28 4.55 -6.63
N LYS A 146 12.07 4.78 -7.14
CA LYS A 146 11.77 5.82 -8.12
C LYS A 146 10.55 6.58 -7.62
N ALA A 147 10.69 7.89 -7.51
CA ALA A 147 9.67 8.77 -6.96
C ALA A 147 8.89 9.49 -8.07
N TYR A 148 7.58 9.62 -7.86
CA TYR A 148 6.63 10.21 -8.78
C TYR A 148 5.87 11.32 -8.06
N SER A 149 5.82 12.52 -8.63
CA SER A 149 5.00 13.59 -8.06
C SER A 149 3.54 13.42 -8.52
N THR A 150 2.62 13.54 -7.57
CA THR A 150 1.17 13.33 -7.79
C THR A 150 0.37 14.42 -7.08
N LYS A 151 -0.93 14.51 -7.37
CA LYS A 151 -1.83 15.43 -6.66
C LYS A 151 -1.93 15.15 -5.14
N PHE A 152 -1.58 13.95 -4.70
CA PHE A 152 -1.70 13.55 -3.29
C PHE A 152 -0.38 13.64 -2.51
N GLY A 153 0.73 13.97 -3.18
CA GLY A 153 2.08 13.90 -2.63
C GLY A 153 3.01 13.13 -3.55
N VAL A 154 4.05 12.53 -2.99
CA VAL A 154 5.05 11.76 -3.73
C VAL A 154 4.78 10.27 -3.56
N ILE A 155 4.59 9.55 -4.66
CA ILE A 155 4.53 8.09 -4.64
C ILE A 155 5.92 7.55 -4.97
N ALA A 156 6.50 6.75 -4.09
CA ALA A 156 7.78 6.08 -4.33
C ALA A 156 7.53 4.59 -4.61
N ALA A 157 7.85 4.11 -5.81
CA ALA A 157 7.94 2.68 -6.08
C ALA A 157 9.30 2.17 -5.59
N ILE A 158 9.29 1.10 -4.80
CA ILE A 158 10.48 0.55 -4.14
C ILE A 158 10.62 -0.92 -4.53
N TRP A 159 11.81 -1.32 -4.94
CA TRP A 159 12.09 -2.69 -5.37
C TRP A 159 13.48 -3.15 -4.94
N ARG A 160 13.66 -4.47 -4.91
CA ARG A 160 14.99 -5.05 -4.76
C ARG A 160 15.69 -5.07 -6.12
N PRO A 161 16.89 -4.47 -6.27
CA PRO A 161 17.62 -4.55 -7.52
C PRO A 161 17.95 -6.01 -7.86
N THR A 162 17.61 -6.43 -9.08
CA THR A 162 17.97 -7.75 -9.58
C THR A 162 19.49 -7.83 -9.75
N PRO A 163 20.17 -8.87 -9.25
CA PRO A 163 21.60 -9.04 -9.49
C PRO A 163 21.87 -9.05 -10.99
N LYS A 164 22.79 -8.20 -11.44
CA LYS A 164 23.20 -8.17 -12.84
C LYS A 164 23.81 -9.55 -13.17
N ARG A 165 23.18 -10.29 -14.09
CA ARG A 165 23.67 -11.61 -14.49
C ARG A 165 25.12 -11.46 -14.98
N PRO A 166 26.11 -12.18 -14.41
CA PRO A 166 27.48 -12.10 -14.89
C PRO A 166 27.50 -12.56 -16.35
N GLY A 167 27.81 -11.67 -17.29
CA GLY A 167 27.98 -12.00 -18.71
C GLY A 167 27.16 -11.22 -19.74
N SER A 168 26.22 -10.35 -19.35
CA SER A 168 25.52 -9.51 -20.33
C SER A 168 26.42 -8.34 -20.81
N ARG A 169 27.21 -8.59 -21.86
CA ARG A 169 27.91 -7.53 -22.61
C ARG A 169 26.85 -6.69 -23.33
N PRO A 170 26.88 -5.35 -23.28
CA PRO A 170 25.99 -4.53 -24.11
C PRO A 170 26.27 -4.79 -25.60
N PRO A 171 25.25 -4.88 -26.47
CA PRO A 171 25.48 -4.89 -27.90
C PRO A 171 26.13 -3.57 -28.30
N LYS A 172 27.16 -3.67 -29.16
CA LYS A 172 27.86 -2.52 -29.76
C LYS A 172 26.97 -1.79 -30.75
#